data_AF-A0A9W7CG49-F1
#
_entry.id   AF-A0A9W7CG49-F1
#
_cell.length_a   1.000
_cell.length_b   1.000
_cell.length_c   1.000
_cell.angle_alpha   90.00
_cell.angle_beta   90.00
_cell.angle_gamma   90.00
#
_symmetry.space_group_name_H-M   'P 1'
#
loop_
_entity.id
_entity.type
_entity.pdbx_description
1 polymer ?
#
loop_
_entity_poly.entity_id
_entity_poly.type
_entity_poly.pdbx_seq_one_letter_code
_entity_poly.pdbx_strand_id
1 'polypeptide(L)'
;MDLGDTHNWASPVVPTSPGGPSSSNASSKPSSVHPDDDESLVEVLKTEQQTFFQTRLKFPLPLALFFSSNLLPDSLPNFKLCNQTIFPSKQVVRGVKFYVMTFTLIYALRYYVKSQKDLEVDKDLNLSNFKEFYFLPCLQDTLVYFLLGRLYKRRGCDCLNIFLPMVLGACFMSWLGYIPALNTSFTKSSIENQWTTETWIYSCSLASIVFGFVIALAVVAAKEGILFSRFMEFLVVSFLAIHPLAESEDFHPHHWFLAILIGVHVNQRFWWSLMLQSFMWGVYINGIAVYGRDGLMGCDEVKYRAGNLGCAATWYDDDS
;
A
#
# COMPACT_ATOMS: atom_id res chain seq x y z
N MET A 1 -35.54 -42.47 -3.84
CA MET A 1 -34.62 -41.35 -3.59
C MET A 1 -35.04 -40.26 -4.55
N ASP A 2 -35.94 -39.41 -4.06
CA ASP A 2 -36.53 -38.29 -4.78
C ASP A 2 -35.49 -37.20 -5.00
N LEU A 3 -35.30 -36.82 -6.27
CA LEU A 3 -34.66 -35.57 -6.67
C LEU A 3 -35.77 -34.59 -7.01
N GLY A 4 -36.21 -33.86 -5.98
CA GLY A 4 -37.19 -32.80 -6.09
C GLY A 4 -36.53 -31.44 -6.32
N ASP A 5 -37.19 -30.68 -7.19
CA ASP A 5 -37.33 -29.23 -7.21
C ASP A 5 -36.24 -28.35 -7.85
N THR A 6 -36.51 -28.13 -9.14
CA THR A 6 -36.17 -26.98 -9.96
C THR A 6 -36.69 -25.66 -9.36
N HIS A 7 -35.78 -24.73 -9.02
CA HIS A 7 -36.15 -23.33 -8.78
C HIS A 7 -36.04 -22.51 -10.07
N ASN A 8 -37.22 -22.21 -10.63
CA ASN A 8 -37.46 -21.18 -11.64
C ASN A 8 -37.08 -19.80 -11.11
N TRP A 9 -36.11 -19.13 -11.75
CA TRP A 9 -35.97 -17.68 -11.66
C TRP A 9 -36.78 -17.05 -12.78
N ALA A 10 -37.91 -16.46 -12.40
CA ALA A 10 -38.76 -15.68 -13.27
C ALA A 10 -38.02 -14.43 -13.77
N SER A 11 -38.00 -14.25 -15.09
CA SER A 11 -37.63 -12.99 -15.74
C SER A 11 -38.62 -11.88 -15.36
N PRO A 12 -38.18 -10.64 -15.11
CA PRO A 12 -39.09 -9.52 -14.94
C PRO A 12 -39.82 -9.20 -16.25
N VAL A 13 -41.14 -9.21 -16.18
CA VAL A 13 -42.05 -8.72 -17.23
C VAL A 13 -41.82 -7.22 -17.41
N VAL A 14 -41.32 -6.83 -18.58
CA VAL A 14 -41.22 -5.45 -19.02
C VAL A 14 -42.62 -5.03 -19.53
N PRO A 15 -43.26 -4.00 -18.96
CA PRO A 15 -44.47 -3.45 -19.55
C PRO A 15 -44.10 -2.66 -20.80
N THR A 16 -44.57 -3.13 -21.96
CA THR A 16 -44.53 -2.41 -23.22
C THR A 16 -45.54 -1.27 -23.19
N SER A 17 -45.05 -0.03 -23.10
CA SER A 17 -45.87 1.16 -23.39
C SER A 17 -45.87 1.44 -24.90
N PRO A 18 -47.02 1.70 -25.53
CA PRO A 18 -47.09 2.04 -26.95
C PRO A 18 -46.60 3.48 -27.19
N GLY A 19 -46.19 3.71 -28.44
CA GLY A 19 -45.35 4.81 -28.88
C GLY A 19 -45.93 6.23 -28.76
N GLY A 20 -45.00 7.17 -28.65
CA GLY A 20 -45.18 8.60 -28.85
C GLY A 20 -43.90 9.19 -29.46
N PRO A 21 -44.00 10.17 -30.38
CA PRO A 21 -42.96 10.47 -31.36
C PRO A 21 -41.85 11.40 -30.85
N SER A 22 -40.66 11.17 -31.40
CA SER A 22 -39.54 12.10 -31.67
C SER A 22 -39.56 13.48 -30.98
N SER A 23 -38.59 13.71 -30.09
CA SER A 23 -38.04 15.07 -29.89
C SER A 23 -36.57 15.04 -29.47
N SER A 24 -35.76 15.76 -30.27
CA SER A 24 -34.46 16.39 -29.96
C SER A 24 -33.40 15.59 -29.22
N ASN A 25 -32.34 15.23 -29.96
CA ASN A 25 -31.00 14.96 -29.45
C ASN A 25 -30.48 16.16 -28.64
N ALA A 26 -30.75 16.18 -27.33
CA ALA A 26 -30.01 16.99 -26.39
C ALA A 26 -28.69 16.27 -26.12
N SER A 27 -27.62 16.74 -26.76
CA SER A 27 -26.24 16.45 -26.39
C SER A 27 -26.06 16.86 -24.93
N SER A 28 -26.21 15.91 -24.01
CA SER A 28 -25.91 16.08 -22.61
C SER A 28 -24.39 16.23 -22.49
N LYS A 29 -23.94 17.49 -22.48
CA LYS A 29 -22.58 17.82 -22.07
C LYS A 29 -22.31 17.10 -20.75
N PRO A 30 -21.21 16.34 -20.61
CA PRO A 30 -20.84 15.76 -19.34
C PRO A 30 -20.74 16.90 -18.33
N SER A 31 -21.57 16.85 -17.28
CA SER A 31 -21.54 17.83 -16.21
C SER A 31 -20.12 17.87 -15.66
N SER A 32 -19.49 19.03 -15.74
CA SER A 32 -18.20 19.25 -15.09
C SER A 32 -18.37 18.94 -13.61
N VAL A 33 -17.73 17.86 -13.16
CA VAL A 33 -17.69 17.45 -11.75
C VAL A 33 -17.20 18.64 -10.94
N HIS A 34 -18.05 19.16 -10.05
CA HIS A 34 -17.73 20.36 -9.29
C HIS A 34 -16.76 19.93 -8.17
N PRO A 35 -15.70 20.69 -7.87
CA PRO A 35 -14.77 20.36 -6.78
C PRO A 35 -15.43 20.26 -5.39
N ASP A 36 -16.68 20.71 -5.23
CA ASP A 36 -17.48 20.55 -4.00
C ASP A 36 -18.06 19.13 -3.85
N ASP A 37 -18.13 18.34 -4.93
CA ASP A 37 -18.59 16.94 -4.89
C ASP A 37 -17.66 16.05 -4.03
N ASP A 38 -16.38 16.43 -3.91
CA ASP A 38 -15.40 15.73 -3.05
C ASP A 38 -15.76 15.83 -1.56
N GLU A 39 -16.46 16.88 -1.12
CA GLU A 39 -16.82 17.05 0.29
C GLU A 39 -18.00 16.13 0.67
N SER A 40 -18.95 15.93 -0.26
CA SER A 40 -20.03 14.95 -0.12
C SER A 40 -19.50 13.51 -0.03
N LEU A 41 -18.46 13.19 -0.81
CA LEU A 41 -17.84 11.86 -0.79
C LEU A 41 -17.14 11.57 0.54
N VAL A 42 -16.57 12.61 1.16
CA VAL A 42 -15.93 12.53 2.48
C VAL A 42 -16.96 12.26 3.58
N GLU A 43 -18.14 12.87 3.52
CA GLU A 43 -19.21 12.57 4.47
C GLU A 43 -19.71 11.14 4.34
N VAL A 44 -19.85 10.63 3.12
CA VAL A 44 -20.23 9.22 2.87
C VAL A 44 -19.18 8.27 3.45
N LEU A 45 -17.89 8.51 3.22
CA LEU A 45 -16.80 7.67 3.76
C LEU A 45 -16.73 7.70 5.29
N LYS A 46 -16.91 8.89 5.89
CA LYS A 46 -17.01 9.00 7.35
C LYS A 46 -18.21 8.22 7.87
N THR A 47 -19.35 8.30 7.18
CA THR A 47 -20.57 7.60 7.57
C THR A 47 -20.40 6.09 7.47
N GLU A 48 -19.80 5.56 6.38
CA GLU A 48 -19.53 4.13 6.24
C GLU A 48 -18.54 3.61 7.29
N GLN A 49 -17.45 4.36 7.52
CA GLN A 49 -16.44 3.98 8.51
C GLN A 49 -17.03 4.01 9.94
N GLN A 50 -17.76 5.07 10.29
CA GLN A 50 -18.46 5.19 11.57
C GLN A 50 -19.50 4.09 11.74
N THR A 51 -20.31 3.84 10.70
CA THR A 51 -21.31 2.77 10.70
C THR A 51 -20.63 1.43 10.90
N PHE A 52 -19.52 1.14 10.23
CA PHE A 52 -18.78 -0.10 10.43
C PHE A 52 -18.27 -0.26 11.87
N PHE A 53 -17.58 0.76 12.41
CA PHE A 53 -17.06 0.72 13.78
C PHE A 53 -18.17 0.58 14.82
N GLN A 54 -19.30 1.26 14.64
CA GLN A 54 -20.42 1.20 15.57
C GLN A 54 -21.22 -0.10 15.45
N THR A 55 -21.58 -0.52 14.23
CA THR A 55 -22.51 -1.64 14.02
C THR A 55 -21.81 -3.00 14.09
N ARG A 56 -20.57 -3.11 13.59
CA ARG A 56 -19.86 -4.39 13.52
C ARG A 56 -18.93 -4.59 14.70
N LEU A 57 -18.09 -3.60 14.98
CA LEU A 57 -17.09 -3.69 16.04
C LEU A 57 -17.60 -3.20 17.40
N LYS A 58 -18.78 -2.58 17.45
CA LYS A 58 -19.39 -2.02 18.67
C LYS A 58 -18.45 -1.05 19.40
N PHE A 59 -17.58 -0.34 18.67
CA PHE A 59 -16.73 0.68 19.26
C PHE A 59 -17.58 1.85 19.79
N PRO A 60 -17.24 2.40 20.96
CA PRO A 60 -17.81 3.67 21.40
C PRO A 60 -17.59 4.75 20.33
N LEU A 61 -18.62 5.55 20.03
CA LEU A 61 -18.53 6.65 19.07
C LEU A 61 -17.31 7.58 19.30
N PRO A 62 -16.94 7.95 20.55
CA PRO A 62 -15.75 8.77 20.79
C PRO A 62 -14.45 8.14 20.28
N LEU A 63 -14.31 6.81 20.41
CA LEU A 63 -13.16 6.08 19.88
C LEU A 63 -13.18 6.06 18.35
N ALA A 64 -14.33 5.77 17.73
CA ALA A 64 -14.45 5.81 16.27
C ALA A 64 -14.11 7.20 15.69
N LEU A 65 -14.51 8.28 16.37
CA LEU A 65 -14.15 9.66 16.01
C LEU A 65 -12.66 9.92 16.21
N PHE A 66 -12.08 9.49 17.33
CA PHE A 66 -10.65 9.64 17.59
C PHE A 66 -9.80 8.93 16.51
N PHE A 67 -10.17 7.70 16.14
CA PHE A 67 -9.47 6.93 15.11
C PHE A 67 -9.57 7.53 13.70
N SER A 68 -10.62 8.30 13.43
CA SER A 68 -10.88 8.92 12.12
C SER A 68 -10.56 10.42 12.07
N SER A 69 -10.08 10.99 13.18
CA SER A 69 -9.70 12.40 13.27
C SER A 69 -8.28 12.59 12.75
N ASN A 70 -8.11 13.61 11.89
CA ASN A 70 -6.79 14.00 11.44
C ASN A 70 -5.98 14.52 12.62
N LEU A 71 -4.72 14.09 12.76
CA LEU A 71 -3.80 14.65 13.77
C LEU A 71 -3.53 16.14 13.52
N LEU A 72 -3.44 16.54 12.26
CA LEU A 72 -3.30 17.92 11.82
C LEU A 72 -4.47 18.30 10.91
N PRO A 73 -4.95 19.56 10.91
CA PRO A 73 -6.04 19.94 10.02
C PRO A 73 -5.59 19.96 8.55
N ASP A 74 -6.43 19.48 7.62
CA ASP A 74 -6.21 19.61 6.17
C ASP A 74 -6.47 21.04 5.66
N SER A 75 -7.01 21.92 6.51
CA SER A 75 -7.30 23.34 6.22
C SER A 75 -6.10 24.27 6.34
N LEU A 76 -4.89 23.73 6.51
CA LEU A 76 -3.63 24.48 6.48
C LEU A 76 -3.35 25.31 5.22
N PRO A 77 -3.96 25.10 4.03
CA PRO A 77 -3.79 26.03 2.90
C PRO A 77 -4.26 27.46 3.20
N ASN A 78 -5.13 27.64 4.20
CA ASN A 78 -5.55 28.96 4.67
C ASN A 78 -4.52 29.63 5.58
N PHE A 79 -3.46 28.93 5.97
CA PHE A 79 -2.38 29.48 6.78
C PHE A 79 -1.49 30.39 5.92
N LYS A 80 -1.49 31.68 6.26
CA LYS A 80 -0.64 32.69 5.63
C LYS A 80 0.51 33.03 6.56
N LEU A 81 1.74 32.95 6.06
CA LEU A 81 2.92 33.47 6.74
C LEU A 81 3.46 34.63 5.91
N CYS A 82 3.60 35.80 6.52
CA CYS A 82 4.02 37.03 5.81
C CYS A 82 3.13 37.34 4.57
N ASN A 83 1.82 37.16 4.69
CA ASN A 83 0.83 37.30 3.60
C ASN A 83 1.01 36.34 2.41
N GLN A 84 1.94 35.38 2.47
CA GLN A 84 2.10 34.35 1.47
C GLN A 84 1.43 33.06 1.93
N THR A 85 0.65 32.44 1.04
CA THR A 85 0.09 31.10 1.26
C THR A 85 1.23 30.09 1.17
N ILE A 86 1.61 29.50 2.30
CA ILE A 86 2.70 28.50 2.35
C ILE A 86 2.33 27.28 1.51
N PHE A 87 1.07 26.84 1.60
CA PHE A 87 0.59 25.66 0.91
C PHE A 87 -0.42 26.05 -0.16
N PRO A 88 -0.12 25.81 -1.45
CA PRO A 88 -0.99 26.23 -2.54
C PRO A 88 -2.29 25.41 -2.62
N SER A 89 -2.33 24.21 -2.03
CA SER A 89 -3.50 23.33 -2.09
C SER A 89 -3.58 22.32 -0.94
N LYS A 90 -4.78 21.75 -0.71
CA LYS A 90 -5.02 20.68 0.27
C LYS A 90 -4.18 19.43 -0.05
N GLN A 91 -3.98 19.14 -1.34
CA GLN A 91 -3.19 18.00 -1.81
C GLN A 91 -1.72 18.13 -1.40
N VAL A 92 -1.15 19.34 -1.47
CA VAL A 92 0.24 19.58 -1.01
C VAL A 92 0.36 19.37 0.50
N VAL A 93 -0.59 19.86 1.29
CA VAL A 93 -0.61 19.62 2.75
C VAL A 93 -0.64 18.12 3.06
N ARG A 94 -1.50 17.36 2.38
CA ARG A 94 -1.58 15.90 2.55
C ARG A 94 -0.27 15.20 2.16
N GLY A 95 0.36 15.65 1.08
CA GLY A 95 1.67 15.15 0.65
C GLY A 95 2.73 15.39 1.72
N VAL A 96 2.84 16.63 2.21
CA VAL A 96 3.81 17.00 3.26
C VAL A 96 3.60 16.18 4.53
N LYS A 97 2.36 16.02 4.99
CA LYS A 97 2.04 15.14 6.13
C LYS A 97 2.51 13.71 5.91
N PHE A 98 2.19 13.14 4.75
CA PHE A 98 2.57 11.77 4.40
C PHE A 98 4.09 11.60 4.36
N TYR A 99 4.84 12.57 3.83
CA TYR A 99 6.30 12.60 3.89
C TYR A 99 6.82 12.65 5.32
N VAL A 100 6.34 13.60 6.13
CA VAL A 100 6.79 13.76 7.52
C VAL A 100 6.55 12.48 8.30
N MET A 101 5.38 11.86 8.16
CA MET A 101 5.06 10.59 8.81
C MET A 101 5.97 9.46 8.34
N THR A 102 6.16 9.31 7.02
CA THR A 102 7.01 8.27 6.43
C THR A 102 8.43 8.35 6.96
N PHE A 103 9.07 9.51 6.86
CA PHE A 103 10.45 9.66 7.31
C PHE A 103 10.58 9.59 8.84
N THR A 104 9.61 10.12 9.59
CA THR A 104 9.59 9.92 11.05
C THR A 104 9.54 8.44 11.40
N LEU A 105 8.73 7.65 10.70
CA LEU A 105 8.62 6.22 10.95
C LEU A 105 9.87 5.46 10.52
N ILE A 106 10.49 5.81 9.38
CA ILE A 106 11.79 5.25 8.96
C ILE A 106 12.85 5.48 10.06
N TYR A 107 12.99 6.71 10.55
CA TYR A 107 13.99 7.03 11.59
C TYR A 107 13.67 6.36 12.92
N ALA A 108 12.40 6.38 13.35
CA ALA A 108 11.97 5.75 14.61
C ALA A 108 12.16 4.23 14.55
N LEU A 109 11.78 3.59 13.44
CA LEU A 109 11.94 2.16 13.25
C LEU A 109 13.42 1.78 13.16
N ARG A 110 14.25 2.56 12.46
CA ARG A 110 15.70 2.34 12.41
C ARG A 110 16.31 2.32 13.82
N TYR A 111 15.96 3.31 14.63
CA TYR A 111 16.42 3.40 16.01
C TYR A 111 15.91 2.21 16.84
N TYR A 112 14.64 1.86 16.70
CA TYR A 112 14.04 0.70 17.37
C TYR A 112 14.75 -0.60 17.00
N VAL A 113 14.87 -0.92 15.71
CA VAL A 113 15.49 -2.16 15.23
C VAL A 113 16.94 -2.26 15.70
N LYS A 114 17.72 -1.18 15.57
CA LYS A 114 19.13 -1.14 16.03
C LYS A 114 19.28 -1.31 17.55
N SER A 115 18.27 -0.92 18.33
CA SER A 115 18.27 -1.10 19.78
C SER A 115 18.01 -2.56 20.20
N GLN A 116 17.40 -3.37 19.33
CA GLN A 116 17.17 -4.79 19.58
C GLN A 116 18.37 -5.59 19.08
N LYS A 117 18.96 -6.42 19.95
CA LYS A 117 20.17 -7.18 19.59
C LYS A 117 19.91 -8.31 18.61
N ASP A 118 18.69 -8.82 18.60
CA ASP A 118 18.31 -10.06 17.90
C ASP A 118 17.58 -9.78 16.57
N LEU A 119 17.33 -8.52 16.25
CA LEU A 119 16.72 -8.17 14.97
C LEU A 119 17.79 -8.07 13.88
N GLU A 120 17.47 -8.64 12.72
CA GLU A 120 18.26 -8.47 11.52
C GLU A 120 18.30 -6.98 11.16
N VAL A 121 19.52 -6.46 10.97
CA VAL A 121 19.76 -5.06 10.66
C VAL A 121 21.09 -4.93 9.95
N ASP A 122 21.13 -4.18 8.84
CA ASP A 122 22.38 -3.77 8.24
C ASP A 122 23.14 -2.89 9.25
N LYS A 123 24.32 -3.32 9.73
CA LYS A 123 25.08 -2.59 10.75
C LYS A 123 25.73 -1.32 10.20
N ASP A 124 25.99 -1.28 8.90
CA ASP A 124 26.71 -0.21 8.22
C ASP A 124 25.77 0.90 7.77
N LEU A 125 24.47 0.63 7.67
CA LEU A 125 23.45 1.65 7.41
C LEU A 125 23.33 2.64 8.58
N ASN A 126 24.03 3.77 8.48
CA ASN A 126 23.85 4.90 9.39
C ASN A 126 23.04 6.03 8.73
N LEU A 127 22.67 7.06 9.50
CA LEU A 127 21.86 8.18 9.00
C LEU A 127 22.57 8.97 7.89
N SER A 128 23.90 9.03 7.91
CA SER A 128 24.69 9.67 6.85
C SER A 128 24.57 8.88 5.54
N ASN A 129 24.81 7.56 5.59
CA ASN A 129 24.66 6.68 4.43
C ASN A 129 23.23 6.72 3.89
N PHE A 130 22.23 6.73 4.77
CA PHE A 130 20.84 6.88 4.35
C PHE A 130 20.59 8.19 3.60
N LYS A 131 21.07 9.30 4.14
CA LYS A 131 20.91 10.62 3.52
C LYS A 131 21.60 10.69 2.15
N GLU A 132 22.81 10.15 2.05
CA GLU A 132 23.63 10.22 0.85
C GLU A 132 23.08 9.36 -0.29
N PHE A 133 22.71 8.11 0.01
CA PHE A 133 22.39 7.14 -1.04
C PHE A 133 20.90 6.86 -1.21
N TYR A 134 20.11 6.92 -0.13
CA TYR A 134 18.75 6.38 -0.12
C TYR A 134 17.65 7.45 -0.01
N PHE A 135 17.97 8.64 0.51
CA PHE A 135 16.95 9.67 0.76
C PHE A 135 16.20 10.11 -0.50
N LEU A 136 16.92 10.41 -1.60
CA LEU A 136 16.28 10.87 -2.83
C LEU A 136 15.43 9.76 -3.50
N PRO A 137 15.93 8.52 -3.67
CA PRO A 137 15.08 7.41 -4.12
C PRO A 137 13.85 7.17 -3.24
N CYS A 138 14.00 7.17 -1.90
CA CYS A 138 12.85 7.03 -0.99
C CYS A 138 11.85 8.18 -1.14
N LEU A 139 12.32 9.39 -1.38
CA LEU A 139 11.46 10.55 -1.63
C LEU A 139 10.64 10.34 -2.91
N GLN A 140 11.27 9.83 -3.97
CA GLN A 140 10.59 9.49 -5.23
C GLN A 140 9.57 8.36 -5.05
N ASP A 141 9.95 7.29 -4.36
CA ASP A 141 9.07 6.15 -4.07
C ASP A 141 7.85 6.63 -3.25
N THR A 142 8.05 7.51 -2.27
CA THR A 142 6.97 8.14 -1.48
C THR A 142 6.06 9.01 -2.36
N LEU A 143 6.62 9.78 -3.29
CA LEU A 143 5.83 10.58 -4.24
C LEU A 143 4.97 9.68 -5.14
N VAL A 144 5.59 8.66 -5.74
CA VAL A 144 4.94 7.70 -6.63
C VAL A 144 3.81 6.99 -5.88
N TYR A 145 4.08 6.53 -4.65
CA TYR A 145 3.08 5.89 -3.82
C TYR A 145 1.91 6.82 -3.48
N PHE A 146 2.21 8.07 -3.13
CA PHE A 146 1.20 9.08 -2.82
C PHE A 146 0.30 9.40 -4.03
N LEU A 147 0.88 9.49 -5.22
CA LEU A 147 0.17 9.80 -6.46
C LEU A 147 -0.61 8.58 -7.00
N LEU A 148 0.06 7.46 -7.25
CA LEU A 148 -0.55 6.24 -7.80
C LEU A 148 -1.53 5.59 -6.82
N GLY A 149 -1.18 5.61 -5.53
CA GLY A 149 -2.06 5.20 -4.43
C GLY A 149 -3.26 6.12 -4.22
N ARG A 150 -3.33 7.25 -4.95
CA ARG A 150 -4.40 8.27 -4.88
C ARG A 150 -4.62 8.83 -3.47
N LEU A 151 -3.57 8.83 -2.64
CA LEU A 151 -3.62 9.36 -1.28
C LEU A 151 -3.90 10.87 -1.25
N TYR A 152 -3.52 11.60 -2.31
CA TYR A 152 -3.86 13.02 -2.46
C TYR A 152 -5.36 13.31 -2.48
N LYS A 153 -6.20 12.36 -2.93
CA LYS A 153 -7.66 12.49 -2.92
C LYS A 153 -8.26 12.18 -1.55
N ARG A 154 -7.53 11.46 -0.70
CA ARG A 154 -8.05 10.98 0.59
C ARG A 154 -7.82 12.03 1.67
N ARG A 155 -8.82 12.22 2.53
CA ARG A 155 -8.69 13.03 3.74
C ARG A 155 -8.00 12.19 4.81
N GLY A 156 -7.15 12.86 5.61
CA GLY A 156 -6.63 12.26 6.83
C GLY A 156 -5.57 11.19 6.62
N CYS A 157 -4.60 11.45 5.74
CA CYS A 157 -3.39 10.61 5.62
C CYS A 157 -2.62 10.45 6.95
N ASP A 158 -2.95 11.28 7.94
CA ASP A 158 -2.44 11.35 9.30
C ASP A 158 -3.42 10.83 10.36
N CYS A 159 -4.54 10.20 9.98
CA CYS A 159 -5.45 9.59 10.95
C CYS A 159 -4.86 8.31 11.55
N LEU A 160 -5.28 7.97 12.77
CA LEU A 160 -4.80 6.75 13.45
C LEU A 160 -5.20 5.46 12.74
N ASN A 161 -6.34 5.43 12.05
CA ASN A 161 -6.74 4.27 11.23
C ASN A 161 -5.84 4.05 9.99
N ILE A 162 -4.97 5.00 9.65
CA ILE A 162 -3.94 4.88 8.61
C ILE A 162 -2.57 4.66 9.25
N PHE A 163 -2.25 5.49 10.23
CA PHE A 163 -0.96 5.44 10.91
C PHE A 163 -0.75 4.12 11.65
N LEU A 164 -1.77 3.60 12.35
CA LEU A 164 -1.62 2.35 13.11
C LEU A 164 -1.36 1.14 12.20
N PRO A 165 -2.11 0.87 11.12
CA PRO A 165 -1.75 -0.18 10.17
C PRO A 165 -0.37 0.00 9.56
N MET A 166 0.04 1.25 9.28
CA MET A 166 1.39 1.54 8.78
C MET A 166 2.46 1.17 9.79
N VAL A 167 2.32 1.54 11.05
CA VAL A 167 3.23 1.10 12.13
C VAL A 167 3.21 -0.41 12.29
N LEU A 168 2.03 -1.04 12.22
CA LEU A 168 1.90 -2.49 12.31
C LEU A 168 2.64 -3.19 11.16
N GLY A 169 2.45 -2.75 9.91
CA GLY A 169 3.19 -3.31 8.77
C GLY A 169 4.70 -3.09 8.91
N ALA A 170 5.10 -1.94 9.44
CA ALA A 170 6.49 -1.59 9.67
C ALA A 170 7.16 -2.43 10.76
N CYS A 171 6.44 -2.81 11.82
CA CYS A 171 6.96 -3.69 12.87
C CYS A 171 6.83 -5.18 12.52
N PHE A 172 5.74 -5.55 11.84
CA PHE A 172 5.37 -6.94 11.55
C PHE A 172 6.49 -7.69 10.85
N MET A 173 7.10 -7.09 9.82
CA MET A 173 8.18 -7.75 9.07
C MET A 173 9.41 -8.08 9.93
N SER A 174 9.84 -7.15 10.80
CA SER A 174 10.92 -7.45 11.75
C SER A 174 10.52 -8.51 12.76
N TRP A 175 9.25 -8.55 13.19
CA TRP A 175 8.78 -9.57 14.13
C TRP A 175 8.68 -10.96 13.51
N LEU A 176 8.47 -11.07 12.19
CA LEU A 176 8.47 -12.38 11.52
C LEU A 176 9.80 -13.12 11.69
N GLY A 177 10.93 -12.40 11.79
CA GLY A 177 12.24 -12.99 12.05
C GLY A 177 12.37 -13.71 13.39
N TYR A 178 11.51 -13.41 14.36
CA TYR A 178 11.47 -14.12 15.64
C TYR A 178 10.73 -15.43 15.61
N ILE A 179 9.98 -15.71 14.54
CA ILE A 179 9.23 -16.95 14.41
C ILE A 179 10.12 -17.92 13.63
N PRO A 180 10.71 -18.94 14.27
CA PRO A 180 11.73 -19.77 13.60
C PRO A 180 11.20 -20.47 12.34
N ALA A 181 9.92 -20.86 12.35
CA ALA A 181 9.26 -21.45 11.19
C ALA A 181 9.14 -20.50 9.98
N LEU A 182 9.27 -19.19 10.19
CA LEU A 182 9.17 -18.18 9.13
C LEU A 182 10.53 -17.63 8.71
N ASN A 183 11.58 -17.94 9.47
CA ASN A 183 12.95 -17.59 9.14
C ASN A 183 13.56 -18.64 8.18
N THR A 184 12.95 -18.78 7.01
CA THR A 184 13.40 -19.71 5.96
C THR A 184 13.34 -19.03 4.59
N SER A 185 14.27 -19.38 3.71
CA SER A 185 14.31 -18.80 2.37
C SER A 185 13.23 -19.42 1.47
N PHE A 186 12.74 -18.64 0.50
CA PHE A 186 11.81 -19.09 -0.53
C PHE A 186 12.55 -19.63 -1.77
N THR A 187 13.57 -20.45 -1.55
CA THR A 187 14.30 -21.13 -2.64
C THR A 187 13.73 -22.53 -2.84
N LYS A 188 13.85 -23.09 -4.05
CA LYS A 188 13.42 -24.48 -4.31
C LYS A 188 14.07 -25.46 -3.32
N SER A 189 15.38 -25.34 -3.13
CA SER A 189 16.15 -26.18 -2.19
C SER A 189 15.63 -26.06 -0.75
N SER A 190 15.30 -24.83 -0.30
CA SER A 190 14.74 -24.60 1.03
C SER A 190 13.33 -25.17 1.18
N ILE A 191 12.47 -24.99 0.17
CA ILE A 191 11.11 -25.55 0.16
C ILE A 191 11.13 -27.08 0.26
N GLU A 192 12.06 -27.72 -0.46
CA GLU A 192 12.16 -29.18 -0.50
C GLU A 192 12.78 -29.77 0.78
N ASN A 193 13.73 -29.07 1.40
CA ASN A 193 14.56 -29.66 2.46
C ASN A 193 14.41 -29.03 3.85
N GLN A 194 13.98 -27.77 3.95
CA GLN A 194 14.00 -27.00 5.21
C GLN A 194 12.60 -26.61 5.70
N TRP A 195 11.61 -26.52 4.82
CA TRP A 195 10.26 -26.11 5.20
C TRP A 195 9.61 -27.13 6.13
N THR A 196 9.29 -26.68 7.33
CA THR A 196 8.53 -27.45 8.31
C THR A 196 7.03 -27.41 8.00
N THR A 197 6.25 -28.30 8.62
CA THR A 197 4.78 -28.26 8.53
C THR A 197 4.21 -26.90 8.96
N GLU A 198 4.82 -26.26 9.97
CA GLU A 198 4.43 -24.93 10.44
C GLU A 198 4.64 -23.87 9.36
N THR A 199 5.77 -23.94 8.63
CA THR A 199 6.07 -23.07 7.49
C THR A 199 5.01 -23.22 6.41
N TRP A 200 4.65 -24.47 6.06
CA TRP A 200 3.62 -24.75 5.06
C TRP A 200 2.24 -24.21 5.45
N ILE A 201 1.82 -24.45 6.70
CA ILE A 201 0.54 -23.95 7.20
C ILE A 201 0.51 -22.42 7.10
N TYR A 202 1.59 -21.75 7.52
CA TYR A 202 1.69 -20.31 7.43
C TYR A 202 1.63 -19.82 5.98
N SER A 203 2.48 -20.36 5.10
CA SER A 203 2.55 -19.95 3.69
C SER A 203 1.21 -20.14 2.97
N CYS A 204 0.53 -21.27 3.19
CA CYS A 204 -0.81 -21.52 2.64
C CYS A 204 -1.87 -20.57 3.22
N SER A 205 -1.79 -20.26 4.51
CA SER A 205 -2.71 -19.32 5.16
C SER A 205 -2.51 -17.90 4.63
N LEU A 206 -1.26 -17.45 4.54
CA LEU A 206 -0.90 -16.15 3.98
C LEU A 206 -1.32 -16.04 2.52
N ALA A 207 -1.04 -17.05 1.69
CA ALA A 207 -1.47 -17.09 0.30
C ALA A 207 -2.99 -16.97 0.20
N SER A 208 -3.73 -17.73 1.02
CA SER A 208 -5.20 -17.69 1.05
C SER A 208 -5.75 -16.31 1.44
N ILE A 209 -5.12 -15.63 2.42
CA ILE A 209 -5.47 -14.25 2.81
C ILE A 209 -5.21 -13.28 1.64
N VAL A 210 -4.04 -13.38 0.99
CA VAL A 210 -3.68 -12.53 -0.15
C VAL A 210 -4.64 -12.74 -1.32
N PHE A 211 -4.93 -13.99 -1.70
CA PHE A 211 -5.90 -14.31 -2.75
C PHE A 211 -7.30 -13.79 -2.39
N GLY A 212 -7.72 -13.95 -1.13
CA GLY A 212 -8.98 -13.40 -0.64
C GLY A 212 -9.08 -11.88 -0.83
N PHE A 213 -8.01 -11.14 -0.51
CA PHE A 213 -7.96 -9.70 -0.76
C PHE A 213 -7.98 -9.33 -2.24
N VAL A 214 -7.24 -10.05 -3.09
CA VAL A 214 -7.24 -9.82 -4.54
C VAL A 214 -8.63 -10.04 -5.12
N ILE A 215 -9.31 -11.13 -4.75
CA ILE A 215 -10.69 -11.41 -5.18
C ILE A 215 -11.63 -10.32 -4.68
N ALA A 216 -11.52 -9.91 -3.41
CA ALA A 216 -12.36 -8.84 -2.86
C ALA A 216 -12.18 -7.51 -3.60
N LEU A 217 -10.92 -7.13 -3.92
CA LEU A 217 -10.60 -5.95 -4.70
C LEU A 217 -11.14 -6.04 -6.14
N ALA A 218 -11.02 -7.20 -6.77
CA ALA A 218 -11.54 -7.42 -8.12
C ALA A 218 -13.07 -7.34 -8.18
N VAL A 219 -13.77 -7.95 -7.22
CA VAL A 219 -15.23 -7.87 -7.11
C VAL A 219 -15.70 -6.44 -6.89
N VAL A 220 -15.02 -5.68 -6.01
CA VAL A 220 -15.29 -4.26 -5.80
C VAL A 220 -15.08 -3.46 -7.10
N ALA A 221 -13.93 -3.63 -7.74
CA ALA A 221 -13.61 -2.93 -8.97
C ALA A 221 -14.57 -3.28 -10.12
N ALA A 222 -15.06 -4.52 -10.17
CA ALA A 222 -16.08 -4.96 -11.13
C ALA A 222 -17.42 -4.28 -10.87
N LYS A 223 -17.87 -4.22 -9.61
CA LYS A 223 -19.12 -3.53 -9.22
C LYS A 223 -19.08 -2.03 -9.52
N GLU A 224 -17.90 -1.41 -9.41
CA GLU A 224 -17.69 -0.01 -9.75
C GLU A 224 -17.45 0.23 -11.26
N GLY A 225 -17.39 -0.83 -12.07
CA GLY A 225 -17.15 -0.72 -13.52
C GLY A 225 -15.73 -0.29 -13.90
N ILE A 226 -14.77 -0.38 -12.98
CA ILE A 226 -13.37 0.07 -13.17
C ILE A 226 -12.36 -1.07 -13.25
N LEU A 227 -12.80 -2.34 -13.19
CA LEU A 227 -11.90 -3.51 -13.14
C LEU A 227 -10.85 -3.50 -14.27
N PHE A 228 -11.28 -3.28 -15.52
CA PHE A 228 -10.36 -3.26 -16.66
C PHE A 228 -9.34 -2.13 -16.56
N SER A 229 -9.77 -0.94 -16.15
CA SER A 229 -8.86 0.19 -15.91
C SER A 229 -7.84 -0.12 -14.82
N ARG A 230 -8.25 -0.79 -13.73
CA ARG A 230 -7.34 -1.21 -12.65
C ARG A 230 -6.35 -2.28 -13.10
N PHE A 231 -6.82 -3.22 -13.91
CA PHE A 231 -5.96 -4.25 -14.48
C PHE A 231 -4.89 -3.63 -15.41
N MET A 232 -5.29 -2.71 -16.30
CA MET A 232 -4.34 -2.00 -17.16
C MET A 232 -3.35 -1.14 -16.36
N GLU A 233 -3.83 -0.45 -15.32
CA GLU A 233 -2.96 0.31 -14.41
C GLU A 233 -1.94 -0.61 -13.74
N PHE A 234 -2.38 -1.77 -13.24
CA PHE A 234 -1.50 -2.79 -12.65
C PHE A 234 -0.45 -3.29 -13.65
N LEU A 235 -0.85 -3.61 -14.88
CA LEU A 235 0.09 -4.06 -15.92
C LEU A 235 1.13 -2.99 -16.24
N VAL A 236 0.71 -1.74 -16.43
CA VAL A 236 1.64 -0.64 -16.76
C VAL A 236 2.61 -0.37 -15.61
N VAL A 237 2.12 -0.30 -14.38
CA VAL A 237 2.98 -0.07 -13.20
C VAL A 237 3.94 -1.25 -13.00
N SER A 238 3.45 -2.49 -13.13
CA SER A 238 4.29 -3.69 -13.04
C SER A 238 5.34 -3.72 -14.14
N PHE A 239 4.97 -3.38 -15.37
CA PHE A 239 5.93 -3.31 -16.48
C PHE A 239 6.99 -2.26 -16.22
N LEU A 240 6.62 -1.03 -15.84
CA LEU A 240 7.58 0.04 -15.56
C LEU A 240 8.47 -0.26 -14.36
N ALA A 241 7.96 -1.00 -13.37
CA ALA A 241 8.75 -1.41 -12.19
C ALA A 241 9.68 -2.59 -12.50
N ILE A 242 9.20 -3.62 -13.19
CA ILE A 242 9.92 -4.89 -13.40
C ILE A 242 10.82 -4.84 -14.64
N HIS A 243 10.39 -4.19 -15.73
CA HIS A 243 11.14 -4.19 -16.98
C HIS A 243 12.58 -3.69 -16.84
N PRO A 244 12.88 -2.60 -16.11
CA PRO A 244 14.27 -2.16 -15.93
C PRO A 244 15.15 -3.17 -15.19
N LEU A 245 14.55 -4.21 -14.60
CA LEU A 245 15.21 -5.14 -13.69
C LEU A 245 15.29 -6.56 -14.22
N ALA A 246 14.39 -6.92 -15.13
CA ALA A 246 14.37 -8.25 -15.75
C ALA A 246 15.67 -8.57 -16.52
N GLU A 247 16.51 -7.56 -16.78
CA GLU A 247 17.81 -7.72 -17.43
C GLU A 247 18.97 -8.01 -16.45
N SER A 248 18.79 -7.82 -15.14
CA SER A 248 19.84 -8.13 -14.14
C SER A 248 19.76 -9.60 -13.73
N GLU A 249 20.89 -10.30 -13.78
CA GLU A 249 21.02 -11.69 -13.29
C GLU A 249 20.82 -11.80 -11.77
N ASP A 250 21.01 -10.71 -11.05
CA ASP A 250 20.82 -10.63 -9.60
C ASP A 250 19.42 -10.14 -9.20
N PHE A 251 18.52 -9.93 -10.17
CA PHE A 251 17.18 -9.45 -9.87
C PHE A 251 16.38 -10.49 -9.08
N HIS A 252 16.04 -10.13 -7.85
CA HIS A 252 15.07 -10.83 -7.04
C HIS A 252 14.09 -9.82 -6.43
N PRO A 253 12.78 -10.03 -6.59
CA PRO A 253 11.80 -9.10 -6.05
C PRO A 253 11.76 -9.19 -4.53
N HIS A 254 12.39 -8.23 -3.84
CA HIS A 254 12.24 -8.12 -2.41
C HIS A 254 10.78 -7.84 -2.02
N HIS A 255 10.33 -8.45 -0.93
CA HIS A 255 8.94 -8.39 -0.49
C HIS A 255 8.46 -6.95 -0.17
N TRP A 256 9.36 -6.02 0.20
CA TRP A 256 9.02 -4.61 0.36
C TRP A 256 8.70 -3.88 -0.97
N PHE A 257 9.25 -4.34 -2.11
CA PHE A 257 8.85 -3.84 -3.43
C PHE A 257 7.47 -4.33 -3.84
N LEU A 258 7.20 -5.60 -3.58
CA LEU A 258 5.87 -6.16 -3.77
C LEU A 258 4.83 -5.40 -2.92
N ALA A 259 5.22 -4.96 -1.72
CA ALA A 259 4.36 -4.13 -0.87
C ALA A 259 4.06 -2.75 -1.49
N ILE A 260 5.02 -2.08 -2.14
CA ILE A 260 4.73 -0.87 -2.94
C ILE A 260 3.71 -1.19 -4.02
N LEU A 261 3.99 -2.20 -4.85
CA LEU A 261 3.16 -2.55 -6.00
C LEU A 261 1.73 -2.86 -5.56
N ILE A 262 1.56 -3.72 -4.56
CA ILE A 262 0.25 -4.03 -4.00
C ILE A 262 -0.38 -2.74 -3.43
N GLY A 263 0.34 -2.01 -2.57
CA GLY A 263 -0.16 -0.84 -1.86
C GLY A 263 -0.69 0.27 -2.78
N VAL A 264 -0.06 0.54 -3.92
CA VAL A 264 -0.56 1.54 -4.87
C VAL A 264 -1.88 1.11 -5.52
N HIS A 265 -2.16 -0.19 -5.63
CA HIS A 265 -3.37 -0.73 -6.25
C HIS A 265 -4.50 -1.03 -5.25
N VAL A 266 -4.21 -1.16 -3.95
CA VAL A 266 -5.23 -1.29 -2.89
C VAL A 266 -5.82 0.08 -2.52
N ASN A 267 -6.36 0.80 -3.50
CA ASN A 267 -6.84 2.18 -3.33
C ASN A 267 -8.36 2.34 -3.54
N GLN A 268 -9.13 1.33 -3.14
CA GLN A 268 -10.60 1.38 -3.13
C GLN A 268 -11.14 2.22 -1.99
N ARG A 269 -12.38 2.70 -2.12
CA ARG A 269 -13.04 3.61 -1.17
C ARG A 269 -13.28 3.00 0.22
N PHE A 270 -13.17 1.68 0.36
CA PHE A 270 -13.43 0.98 1.62
C PHE A 270 -12.32 1.19 2.67
N TRP A 271 -12.72 1.24 3.95
CA TRP A 271 -11.80 1.40 5.08
C TRP A 271 -10.72 0.33 5.14
N TRP A 272 -11.05 -0.93 4.82
CA TRP A 272 -10.09 -2.04 4.84
C TRP A 272 -9.06 -1.92 3.72
N SER A 273 -9.46 -1.36 2.57
CA SER A 273 -8.54 -1.09 1.47
C SER A 273 -7.53 -0.03 1.90
N LEU A 274 -7.98 1.00 2.61
CA LEU A 274 -7.09 2.02 3.16
C LEU A 274 -6.14 1.44 4.22
N MET A 275 -6.64 0.60 5.12
CA MET A 275 -5.80 -0.05 6.14
C MET A 275 -4.75 -0.96 5.50
N LEU A 276 -5.14 -1.76 4.50
CA LEU A 276 -4.22 -2.65 3.79
C LEU A 276 -3.19 -1.86 2.98
N GLN A 277 -3.60 -0.78 2.29
CA GLN A 277 -2.68 0.16 1.64
C GLN A 277 -1.65 0.70 2.65
N SER A 278 -2.12 1.23 3.77
CA SER A 278 -1.26 1.79 4.82
C SER A 278 -0.31 0.74 5.41
N PHE A 279 -0.80 -0.47 5.64
CA PHE A 279 0.00 -1.62 6.10
C PHE A 279 1.11 -1.97 5.10
N MET A 280 0.79 -2.04 3.81
CA MET A 280 1.77 -2.31 2.76
C MET A 280 2.82 -1.20 2.65
N TRP A 281 2.45 0.06 2.87
CA TRP A 281 3.42 1.15 3.00
C TRP A 281 4.34 0.97 4.23
N GLY A 282 3.77 0.50 5.34
CA GLY A 282 4.53 0.10 6.53
C GLY A 282 5.57 -0.98 6.24
N VAL A 283 5.17 -2.05 5.54
CA VAL A 283 6.07 -3.13 5.09
C VAL A 283 7.22 -2.57 4.24
N TYR A 284 6.94 -1.61 3.36
CA TYR A 284 7.99 -0.92 2.61
C TYR A 284 8.92 -0.11 3.52
N ILE A 285 8.37 0.70 4.44
CA ILE A 285 9.15 1.45 5.43
C ILE A 285 10.08 0.54 6.24
N ASN A 286 9.64 -0.67 6.57
CA ASN A 286 10.49 -1.66 7.24
C ASN A 286 11.74 -1.98 6.43
N GLY A 287 11.59 -2.37 5.16
CA GLY A 287 12.73 -2.68 4.29
C GLY A 287 13.73 -1.53 4.26
N ILE A 288 13.24 -0.30 4.09
CA ILE A 288 14.08 0.91 4.11
C ILE A 288 14.80 1.12 5.45
N ALA A 289 14.11 0.94 6.57
CA ALA A 289 14.69 1.14 7.88
C ALA A 289 15.71 0.04 8.23
N VAL A 290 15.50 -1.20 7.80
CA VAL A 290 16.36 -2.34 8.16
C VAL A 290 17.58 -2.45 7.26
N TYR A 291 17.38 -2.35 5.94
CA TYR A 291 18.38 -2.64 4.91
C TYR A 291 18.75 -1.43 4.05
N GLY A 292 18.07 -0.29 4.24
CA GLY A 292 18.18 0.84 3.34
C GLY A 292 17.25 0.67 2.14
N ARG A 293 17.30 1.62 1.20
CA ARG A 293 16.59 1.46 -0.06
C ARG A 293 17.42 0.54 -0.93
N ASP A 294 17.31 -0.76 -0.67
CA ASP A 294 17.76 -1.75 -1.63
C ASP A 294 17.08 -1.40 -2.95
N GLY A 295 17.88 -1.16 -3.99
CA GLY A 295 17.35 -0.67 -5.23
C GLY A 295 16.35 -1.63 -5.84
N LEU A 296 15.52 -1.13 -6.76
CA LEU A 296 14.90 -1.99 -7.77
C LEU A 296 16.01 -2.88 -8.40
N MET A 297 17.27 -2.40 -8.49
CA MET A 297 18.45 -3.11 -8.99
C MET A 297 19.21 -4.03 -7.98
N GLY A 298 18.65 -4.38 -6.82
CA GLY A 298 19.17 -5.46 -5.95
C GLY A 298 20.67 -5.44 -5.61
N CYS A 299 21.27 -6.64 -5.56
CA CYS A 299 22.68 -6.89 -5.20
C CYS A 299 23.71 -6.15 -6.06
N ASP A 300 23.34 -5.57 -7.21
CA ASP A 300 24.26 -4.76 -8.02
C ASP A 300 24.68 -3.47 -7.32
N GLU A 301 23.81 -2.87 -6.51
CA GLU A 301 24.21 -1.72 -5.67
C GLU A 301 25.20 -2.16 -4.59
N VAL A 302 24.99 -3.34 -4.01
CA VAL A 302 25.90 -3.94 -3.02
C VAL A 302 27.24 -4.30 -3.68
N LYS A 303 27.24 -4.87 -4.90
CA LYS A 303 28.44 -5.14 -5.70
C LYS A 303 29.17 -3.86 -6.09
N TYR A 304 28.44 -2.82 -6.54
CA TYR A 304 28.99 -1.50 -6.85
C TYR A 304 29.64 -0.85 -5.62
N ARG A 305 28.99 -0.94 -4.46
CA ARG A 305 29.54 -0.45 -3.19
C ARG A 305 30.75 -1.26 -2.75
N ALA A 306 30.70 -2.59 -2.81
CA ALA A 306 31.84 -3.44 -2.49
C ALA A 306 33.05 -3.08 -3.36
N GLY A 307 32.83 -2.95 -4.68
CA GLY A 307 33.86 -2.56 -5.64
C GLY A 307 34.43 -1.16 -5.39
N ASN A 308 33.60 -0.16 -5.10
CA ASN A 308 34.05 1.23 -4.89
C ASN A 308 34.60 1.51 -3.49
N LEU A 309 34.17 0.76 -2.47
CA LEU A 309 34.71 0.88 -1.12
C LEU A 309 36.03 0.11 -0.95
N GLY A 310 36.52 -0.54 -2.01
CA GLY A 310 37.75 -1.36 -1.96
C GLY A 310 37.61 -2.58 -1.06
N CYS A 311 36.37 -2.97 -0.75
CA CYS A 311 36.10 -4.23 -0.06
C CYS A 311 36.33 -5.33 -1.09
N ALA A 312 37.36 -6.15 -0.89
CA ALA A 312 37.53 -7.36 -1.68
C ALA A 312 36.21 -8.14 -1.61
N ALA A 313 35.63 -8.43 -2.77
CA ALA A 313 34.38 -9.17 -2.89
C ALA A 313 34.59 -10.65 -2.54
N THR A 314 35.15 -10.95 -1.36
CA THR A 314 35.47 -12.31 -0.93
C THR A 314 34.22 -13.13 -0.58
N TRP A 315 33.02 -12.55 -0.67
CA TRP A 315 31.77 -13.24 -0.37
C TRP A 315 31.25 -14.14 -1.49
N TYR A 316 31.80 -14.03 -2.72
CA TYR A 316 31.33 -14.79 -3.88
C TYR A 316 32.31 -15.85 -4.40
N ASP A 317 33.55 -15.91 -3.89
CA ASP A 317 34.59 -16.81 -4.40
C ASP A 317 34.67 -18.16 -3.67
N ASP A 318 33.82 -18.44 -2.67
CA ASP A 318 33.92 -19.67 -1.85
C ASP A 318 33.03 -20.84 -2.32
N ASP A 319 32.26 -20.72 -3.40
CA ASP A 319 31.40 -21.79 -3.94
C ASP A 319 31.68 -22.16 -5.41
N SER A 320 32.96 -22.39 -5.76
CA SER A 320 33.36 -23.08 -7.00
C SER A 320 34.07 -24.40 -6.73
#